data_AF-A0A7L4CVM5-F1
#
_entry.id   AF-A0A7L4CVM5-F1
#
_cell.length_a   1.000
_cell.length_b   1.000
_cell.length_c   1.000
_cell.angle_alpha   90.00
_cell.angle_beta   90.00
_cell.angle_gamma   90.00
#
_symmetry.space_group_name_H-M   'P 1'
#
loop_
_entity.id
_entity.type
_entity.pdbx_description
1 polymer ?
#
loop_
_entity_poly.entity_id
_entity_poly.type
_entity_poly.pdbx_seq_one_letter_code
_entity_poly.pdbx_strand_id
1 'polypeptide(L)'
;VCMLCRRAEADPELCGDLQEQKGLCVHVFCLFFANGLFRQPRRQGGLVGFLPEDVRETIWKAAQKDCFVCGKSGAAITCWQTGCDRSFHLPCAAKGRCVTQYISPYRSFCCEHCPEQAVD
;
A
#
# COMPACT_ATOMS: atom_id res chain seq x y z
N VAL A 1 -11.37 3.92 10.05
CA VAL A 1 -10.56 2.70 9.76
C VAL A 1 -10.07 2.79 8.33
N CYS A 2 -8.77 2.63 8.09
CA CYS A 2 -8.22 2.62 6.73
C CYS A 2 -8.75 1.43 5.92
N MET A 3 -9.31 1.68 4.74
CA MET A 3 -9.92 0.65 3.90
C MET A 3 -8.89 -0.28 3.22
N LEU A 4 -7.62 0.14 3.12
CA LEU A 4 -6.54 -0.63 2.49
C LEU A 4 -5.71 -1.46 3.47
N CYS A 5 -5.58 -1.06 4.74
CA CYS A 5 -4.86 -1.86 5.74
C CYS A 5 -5.76 -2.42 6.85
N ARG A 6 -7.05 -2.07 6.82
CA ARG A 6 -8.08 -2.51 7.79
C ARG A 6 -7.76 -2.19 9.25
N ARG A 7 -6.89 -1.20 9.51
CA ARG A 7 -6.56 -0.74 10.86
C ARG A 7 -7.16 0.64 11.14
N ALA A 8 -7.71 0.80 12.35
CA ALA A 8 -8.15 2.09 12.87
C ALA A 8 -6.95 2.97 13.23
N GLU A 9 -5.99 2.37 13.92
CA GLU A 9 -4.74 2.97 14.34
C GLU A 9 -3.59 2.25 13.62
N ALA A 10 -2.71 3.03 13.00
CA ALA A 10 -1.45 2.58 12.46
C ALA A 10 -0.39 3.61 12.82
N ASP A 11 0.86 3.17 12.89
CA ASP A 11 2.00 4.05 13.08
C ASP A 11 2.00 5.15 11.99
N PRO A 12 1.88 6.44 12.36
CA PRO A 12 1.89 7.55 11.42
C PRO A 12 3.20 7.66 10.63
N GLU A 13 4.34 7.23 11.19
CA GLU A 13 5.62 7.23 10.47
C GLU A 13 5.61 6.19 9.35
N LEU A 14 4.94 5.07 9.57
CA LEU A 14 4.85 3.98 8.59
C LEU A 14 3.75 4.20 7.56
N CYS A 15 2.56 4.60 7.99
CA CYS A 15 1.37 4.68 7.15
C CYS A 15 1.06 6.09 6.66
N GLY A 16 1.60 7.11 7.32
CA GLY A 16 1.23 8.50 7.08
C GLY A 16 -0.17 8.80 7.60
N ASP A 17 -0.60 10.04 7.39
CA ASP A 17 -1.89 10.52 7.86
C ASP A 17 -3.07 9.74 7.26
N LEU A 18 -4.13 9.60 8.04
CA LEU A 18 -5.40 9.09 7.57
C LEU A 18 -6.14 10.19 6.80
N GLN A 19 -6.43 9.96 5.53
CA GLN A 19 -7.14 10.89 4.66
C GLN A 19 -8.57 10.40 4.44
N GLU A 20 -9.52 11.33 4.54
CA GLU A 20 -10.94 11.06 4.31
C GLU A 20 -11.50 11.94 3.20
N GLN A 21 -12.10 11.32 2.17
CA GLN A 21 -12.74 12.06 1.09
C GLN A 21 -13.76 11.20 0.35
N LYS A 22 -14.95 11.74 0.07
CA LYS A 22 -16.03 11.07 -0.69
C LYS A 22 -16.34 9.64 -0.18
N GLY A 23 -16.35 9.45 1.14
CA GLY A 23 -16.61 8.17 1.80
C GLY A 23 -15.44 7.18 1.77
N LEU A 24 -14.26 7.59 1.29
CA LEU A 24 -13.03 6.81 1.39
C LEU A 24 -12.24 7.26 2.60
N CYS A 25 -11.69 6.29 3.34
CA CYS A 25 -10.83 6.52 4.49
C CYS A 25 -9.57 5.67 4.30
N VAL A 26 -8.44 6.27 3.97
CA VAL A 26 -7.18 5.56 3.66
C VAL A 26 -5.97 6.32 4.15
N HIS A 27 -4.94 5.61 4.60
CA HIS A 27 -3.66 6.25 4.95
C HIS A 27 -2.90 6.66 3.68
N VAL A 28 -2.18 7.79 3.75
CA VAL A 28 -1.42 8.35 2.62
C VAL A 28 -0.46 7.33 2.01
N PHE A 29 0.37 6.66 2.81
CA PHE A 29 1.33 5.69 2.27
C PHE A 29 0.67 4.37 1.87
N CYS A 30 -0.41 3.95 2.54
CA CYS A 30 -1.20 2.81 2.05
C CYS A 30 -1.68 3.04 0.60
N LEU A 31 -2.02 4.29 0.25
CA LEU A 31 -2.43 4.67 -1.09
C LEU A 31 -1.25 4.67 -2.08
N PHE A 32 -0.11 5.23 -1.68
CA PHE A 32 1.09 5.29 -2.55
C PHE A 32 1.68 3.92 -2.89
N PHE A 33 1.59 2.95 -2.00
CA PHE A 33 2.10 1.59 -2.24
C PHE A 33 1.04 0.62 -2.81
N ALA A 34 -0.22 1.06 -2.96
CA ALA A 34 -1.26 0.16 -3.46
C ALA A 34 -1.02 -0.18 -4.94
N ASN A 35 -1.12 -1.48 -5.25
CA ASN A 35 -0.79 -1.99 -6.57
C ASN A 35 -1.74 -1.46 -7.65
N GLY A 36 -1.19 -0.92 -8.74
CA GLY A 36 -1.95 -0.48 -9.90
C GLY A 36 -2.59 0.90 -9.79
N LEU A 37 -2.29 1.68 -8.75
CA LEU A 37 -2.69 3.09 -8.67
C LEU A 37 -1.67 3.99 -9.36
N PHE A 38 -2.14 4.75 -10.34
CA PHE A 38 -1.34 5.77 -11.01
C PHE A 38 -1.79 7.16 -10.56
N ARG A 39 -0.86 7.95 -10.04
CA ARG A 39 -1.16 9.32 -9.63
C ARG A 39 -1.49 10.16 -10.86
N GLN A 40 -2.61 10.89 -10.81
CA GLN A 40 -3.04 11.77 -11.90
C GLN A 40 -3.01 13.24 -11.44
N PRO A 41 -1.82 13.86 -11.31
CA PRO A 41 -1.67 15.20 -10.73
C PRO A 41 -2.38 16.31 -11.52
N ARG A 42 -2.74 16.07 -12.79
CA ARG A 42 -3.45 17.03 -13.65
C ARG A 42 -4.96 17.09 -13.40
N ARG A 43 -5.54 16.14 -12.66
CA ARG A 43 -6.97 16.16 -12.31
C ARG A 43 -7.13 16.70 -10.89
N GLN A 44 -7.62 17.94 -10.78
CA GLN A 44 -7.94 18.54 -9.48
C GLN A 44 -9.09 17.78 -8.79
N GLY A 45 -8.99 17.59 -7.47
CA GLY A 45 -10.08 17.08 -6.62
C GLY A 45 -10.00 15.61 -6.20
N GLY A 46 -8.89 14.92 -6.46
CA GLY A 46 -8.64 13.54 -6.01
C GLY A 46 -7.94 13.42 -4.65
N LEU A 47 -8.05 12.25 -4.02
CA LEU A 47 -7.45 11.95 -2.72
C LEU A 47 -5.94 11.87 -2.88
N VAL A 48 -5.19 12.86 -2.39
CA VAL A 48 -3.72 12.97 -2.59
C VAL A 48 -3.32 12.93 -4.08
N GLY A 49 -4.22 13.34 -4.98
CA GLY A 49 -4.01 13.30 -6.44
C GLY A 49 -4.35 11.97 -7.12
N PHE A 50 -5.11 11.10 -6.45
CA PHE A 50 -5.70 9.88 -7.03
C PHE A 50 -7.21 10.03 -7.25
N LEU A 51 -7.74 9.51 -8.34
CA LEU A 51 -9.18 9.53 -8.58
C LEU A 51 -9.90 8.60 -7.59
N PRO A 52 -10.96 9.06 -6.90
CA PRO A 52 -11.71 8.23 -5.95
C PRO A 52 -12.23 6.91 -6.54
N GLU A 53 -12.53 6.88 -7.84
CA GLU A 53 -12.95 5.67 -8.57
C GLU A 53 -11.82 4.64 -8.65
N ASP A 54 -10.61 5.04 -9.06
CA ASP A 54 -9.43 4.18 -9.08
C ASP A 54 -9.09 3.64 -7.69
N VAL A 55 -9.25 4.47 -6.64
CA VAL A 55 -9.05 4.04 -5.25
C VAL A 55 -10.07 2.98 -4.84
N ARG A 56 -11.35 3.15 -5.20
CA ARG A 56 -12.39 2.14 -4.93
C ARG A 56 -12.11 0.82 -5.65
N GLU A 57 -11.72 0.89 -6.91
CA GLU A 57 -11.34 -0.31 -7.68
C GLU A 57 -10.14 -1.02 -7.04
N THR A 58 -9.15 -0.26 -6.59
CA THR A 58 -7.98 -0.80 -5.90
C THR A 58 -8.35 -1.45 -4.56
N ILE A 59 -9.24 -0.84 -3.77
CA ILE A 59 -9.77 -1.44 -2.54
C ILE A 59 -10.49 -2.77 -2.86
N TRP A 60 -11.31 -2.80 -3.91
CA TRP A 60 -12.01 -4.01 -4.35
C TRP A 60 -11.04 -5.13 -4.78
N LYS A 61 -9.98 -4.78 -5.52
CA LYS A 61 -8.92 -5.71 -5.91
C LYS A 61 -8.14 -6.22 -4.69
N ALA A 62 -7.77 -5.31 -3.77
CA ALA A 62 -7.06 -5.65 -2.54
C ALA A 62 -7.87 -6.58 -1.62
N ALA A 63 -9.20 -6.42 -1.58
CA ALA A 63 -10.10 -7.28 -0.79
C ALA A 63 -10.06 -8.76 -1.19
N GLN A 64 -9.60 -9.06 -2.41
CA GLN A 64 -9.44 -10.43 -2.93
C GLN A 64 -8.05 -11.01 -2.68
N LYS A 65 -7.12 -10.22 -2.12
CA LYS A 65 -5.75 -10.65 -1.84
C LYS A 65 -5.51 -10.81 -0.36
N ASP A 66 -4.93 -11.95 0.00
CA ASP A 66 -4.54 -12.24 1.38
C ASP A 66 -3.14 -11.71 1.69
N CYS A 67 -3.00 -11.18 2.90
CA CYS A 67 -1.71 -10.76 3.41
C CYS A 67 -0.91 -12.00 3.83
N PHE A 68 0.21 -12.28 3.16
CA PHE A 68 1.05 -13.44 3.47
C PHE A 68 1.64 -13.41 4.90
N VAL A 69 1.62 -12.24 5.56
CA VAL A 69 2.15 -12.05 6.92
C VAL A 69 1.11 -12.32 8.01
N CYS A 70 -0.16 -11.92 7.81
CA CYS A 70 -1.20 -12.03 8.83
C CYS A 70 -2.39 -12.93 8.45
N GLY A 71 -2.44 -13.42 7.22
CA GLY A 71 -3.48 -14.30 6.69
C GLY A 71 -4.84 -13.63 6.44
N LYS A 72 -4.98 -12.33 6.67
CA LYS A 72 -6.23 -11.58 6.45
C LYS A 72 -6.27 -10.97 5.04
N SER A 73 -7.45 -10.92 4.45
CA SER A 73 -7.70 -10.27 3.17
C SER A 73 -7.64 -8.73 3.24
N GLY A 74 -7.48 -8.08 2.08
CA GLY A 74 -7.34 -6.63 1.97
C GLY A 74 -5.92 -6.16 1.65
N ALA A 75 -5.02 -7.06 1.26
CA ALA A 75 -3.62 -6.75 1.05
C ALA A 75 -3.38 -5.95 -0.24
N ALA A 76 -3.27 -4.63 -0.12
CA ALA A 76 -3.15 -3.73 -1.26
C ALA A 76 -1.73 -3.61 -1.86
N ILE A 77 -0.69 -3.91 -1.09
CA ILE A 77 0.70 -3.85 -1.56
C ILE A 77 1.05 -5.22 -2.16
N THR A 78 1.62 -5.22 -3.36
CA THR A 78 2.19 -6.42 -3.98
C THR A 78 3.71 -6.25 -4.08
N CYS A 79 4.45 -7.33 -3.91
CA CYS A 79 5.90 -7.33 -4.06
C CYS A 79 6.30 -6.73 -5.43
N TRP A 80 7.29 -5.84 -5.43
CA TRP A 80 7.74 -5.15 -6.66
C TRP A 80 8.49 -6.07 -7.64
N GLN A 81 9.04 -7.19 -7.14
CA GLN A 81 9.71 -8.16 -8.00
C GLN A 81 8.76 -8.76 -9.03
N THR A 82 9.14 -8.69 -10.31
CA THR A 82 8.40 -9.28 -11.42
C THR A 82 8.16 -10.77 -11.19
N GLY A 83 6.91 -11.21 -11.34
CA GLY A 83 6.49 -12.60 -11.15
C GLY A 83 6.22 -13.00 -9.69
N CYS A 84 6.35 -12.08 -8.72
CA CYS A 84 6.01 -12.35 -7.33
C CYS A 84 4.62 -11.81 -6.98
N ASP A 85 3.69 -12.71 -6.67
CA ASP A 85 2.30 -12.35 -6.36
C ASP A 85 2.03 -12.14 -4.85
N ARG A 86 3.08 -12.14 -4.02
CA ARG A 86 2.93 -11.94 -2.57
C ARG A 86 2.41 -10.54 -2.29
N SER A 87 1.26 -10.49 -1.61
CA SER A 87 0.66 -9.24 -1.15
C SER A 87 0.65 -9.11 0.36
N PHE A 88 0.74 -7.88 0.85
CA PHE A 88 0.75 -7.58 2.27
C PHE A 88 0.17 -6.20 2.59
N HIS A 89 -0.21 -5.99 3.86
CA HIS A 89 -0.56 -4.67 4.35
C HIS A 89 0.70 -3.88 4.68
N LEU A 90 0.67 -2.55 4.54
CA LEU A 90 1.80 -1.71 4.95
C LEU A 90 2.19 -1.89 6.43
N PRO A 91 1.24 -1.91 7.40
CA PRO A 91 1.54 -2.23 8.80
C PRO A 91 2.10 -3.64 9.05
N CYS A 92 1.97 -4.55 8.08
CA CYS A 92 2.50 -5.90 8.19
C CYS A 92 3.92 -6.01 7.63
N ALA A 93 4.43 -5.01 6.90
CA ALA A 93 5.74 -5.04 6.26
C ALA A 93 6.86 -5.31 7.27
N ALA A 94 6.89 -4.57 8.39
CA ALA A 94 7.90 -4.74 9.44
C ALA A 94 7.90 -6.18 10.02
N LYS A 95 6.73 -6.70 10.41
CA LYS A 95 6.60 -8.08 10.93
C LYS A 95 6.96 -9.13 9.87
N GLY A 96 6.65 -8.86 8.60
CA GLY A 96 6.93 -9.73 7.47
C GLY A 96 8.38 -9.70 7.01
N ARG A 97 9.25 -8.88 7.62
CA ARG A 97 10.61 -8.58 7.13
C ARG A 97 10.60 -8.12 5.66
N CYS A 98 9.54 -7.42 5.26
CA CYS A 98 9.48 -6.77 3.95
C CYS A 98 10.33 -5.49 3.98
N VAL A 99 10.85 -5.10 2.82
CA VAL A 99 11.56 -3.83 2.64
C VAL A 99 10.65 -2.85 1.92
N THR A 100 10.42 -1.67 2.50
CA THR A 100 9.59 -0.62 1.91
C THR A 100 10.43 0.63 1.67
N GLN A 101 10.46 1.11 0.43
CA GLN A 101 11.21 2.28 -0.01
C GLN A 101 10.24 3.46 -0.17
N TYR A 102 10.26 4.40 0.77
CA TYR A 102 9.41 5.61 0.80
C TYR A 102 9.87 6.72 -0.15
N ILE A 103 10.48 6.34 -1.27
CA ILE A 103 11.01 7.23 -2.29
C ILE A 103 10.35 6.83 -3.60
N SER A 104 9.92 7.83 -4.39
CA SER A 104 9.35 7.60 -5.72
C SER A 104 10.27 6.69 -6.55
N PRO A 105 9.74 5.61 -7.16
CA PRO A 105 8.32 5.35 -7.44
C PRO A 105 7.56 4.52 -6.38
N TYR A 106 7.95 4.57 -5.10
CA TYR A 106 7.32 3.87 -3.96
C TYR A 106 7.26 2.35 -4.18
N ARG A 107 8.31 1.66 -3.74
CA ARG A 107 8.46 0.21 -3.95
C ARG A 107 8.43 -0.55 -2.62
N SER A 108 7.87 -1.74 -2.63
CA SER A 108 7.94 -2.63 -1.48
C SER A 108 8.21 -4.07 -1.92
N PHE A 109 9.05 -4.78 -1.18
CA PHE A 109 9.56 -6.10 -1.51
C PHE A 109 9.24 -7.09 -0.39
N CYS A 110 8.79 -8.29 -0.74
CA CYS A 110 8.62 -9.36 0.25
C CYS A 110 9.98 -9.85 0.76
N CYS A 111 9.98 -10.60 1.86
CA CYS A 111 11.19 -11.09 2.52
C CYS A 111 12.14 -11.93 1.65
N GLU A 112 11.65 -12.54 0.57
CA GLU A 112 12.49 -13.31 -0.37
C GLU A 112 13.10 -12.47 -1.49
N HIS A 113 12.57 -11.27 -1.73
CA HIS A 113 13.03 -10.37 -2.78
C HIS A 113 13.53 -9.04 -2.21
N CYS A 114 13.92 -9.03 -0.93
CA CYS A 114 14.56 -7.88 -0.33
C CYS A 114 15.82 -7.53 -1.15
N PRO A 115 15.95 -6.30 -1.65
CA PRO A 115 17.15 -5.89 -2.36
C PRO A 115 18.33 -5.99 -1.38
N GLU A 116 19.41 -6.64 -1.81
CA GLU A 116 20.67 -6.61 -1.08
C GLU A 116 21.14 -5.16 -1.02
N GLN A 117 21.27 -4.62 0.20
CA GLN A 117 21.97 -3.35 0.37
C GLN A 117 23.46 -3.67 0.26
N ALA A 118 24.07 -3.33 -0.87
CA ALA A 118 25.53 -3.23 -0.94
C ALA A 118 25.96 -2.19 0.11
N VAL A 119 26.66 -2.65 1.13
CA VAL A 119 27.33 -1.78 2.09
C VAL A 119 28.68 -1.45 1.44
N ASP A 120 28.84 -0.22 0.97
CA ASP A 120 30.16 0.35 0.69
C ASP A 120 30.82 0.82 1.99
#